data_AF-A0AAV0KAZ3-F1
#
_entry.id   AF-A0AAV0KAZ3-F1
#
_cell.length_a   1.000
_cell.length_b   1.000
_cell.length_c   1.000
_cell.angle_alpha   90.00
_cell.angle_beta   90.00
_cell.angle_gamma   90.00
#
_symmetry.space_group_name_H-M   'P 1'
#
loop_
_entity.id
_entity.type
_entity.pdbx_description
1 polymer ?
#
loop_
_entity_poly.entity_id
_entity_poly.type
_entity_poly.pdbx_seq_one_letter_code
_entity_poly.pdbx_strand_id
1 'polypeptide(L)'
;MATRVGSKSIFGCLTLLQAWIYEYFPLFRPSQILQAPDAPRASSWVCHRFAGGDDARQRLVRYRQMLDEMSGEDVSWTPYGRDAGTEVLRSLYTGVIRFADVAEGYDPARCRRQFGYRHTIPRTMMVPKDVYRPASCSTYIVFWEGSMDQLWGNLPSHFLHIAIDSDLCEYPSEADEDYMDWYRTRSHPRIINPDSGGVSLQRPVLVDEVSYVIIVQFLMYC
;
A
#
# COMPACT_ATOMS: atom_id res chain seq x y z
N MET A 1 1.28 -13.06 0.09
CA MET A 1 1.22 -14.15 1.12
C MET A 1 0.32 -13.84 2.32
N ALA A 2 -0.21 -12.62 2.50
CA ALA A 2 -0.99 -12.23 3.70
C ALA A 2 -2.49 -12.60 3.67
N THR A 3 -3.05 -13.01 2.52
CA THR A 3 -4.51 -13.19 2.32
C THR A 3 -4.97 -14.64 2.20
N ARG A 4 -4.10 -15.63 2.45
CA ARG A 4 -4.51 -17.04 2.43
C ARG A 4 -5.32 -17.40 3.69
N VAL A 5 -6.45 -18.07 3.49
CA VAL A 5 -7.25 -18.65 4.57
C VAL A 5 -6.35 -19.51 5.47
N GLY A 6 -6.36 -19.23 6.77
CA GLY A 6 -5.53 -19.94 7.76
C GLY A 6 -4.15 -19.32 8.02
N SER A 7 -3.76 -18.24 7.36
CA SER A 7 -2.56 -17.49 7.73
C SER A 7 -2.75 -16.85 9.12
N LYS A 8 -1.87 -17.17 10.06
CA LYS A 8 -1.90 -16.67 11.45
C LYS A 8 -0.82 -15.64 11.76
N SER A 9 0.06 -15.36 10.80
CA SER A 9 1.19 -14.45 10.96
C SER A 9 1.31 -13.50 9.78
N ILE A 10 1.79 -12.30 10.09
CA ILE A 10 2.20 -11.29 9.13
C ILE A 10 3.70 -11.08 9.33
N PHE A 11 4.45 -11.02 8.23
CA PHE A 11 5.89 -10.76 8.23
C PHE A 11 6.14 -9.29 7.89
N GLY A 12 7.29 -8.76 8.31
CA GLY A 12 7.67 -7.36 8.13
C GLY A 12 7.62 -6.54 9.42
N CYS A 13 7.97 -5.25 9.32
CA CYS A 13 7.99 -4.34 10.46
C CYS A 13 6.59 -3.78 10.72
N LEU A 14 5.84 -4.40 11.64
CA LEU A 14 4.46 -4.00 11.94
C LEU A 14 4.34 -2.56 12.45
N THR A 15 5.37 -2.02 13.10
CA THR A 15 5.41 -0.61 13.51
C THR A 15 5.43 0.33 12.30
N LEU A 16 6.23 0.03 11.27
CA LEU A 16 6.27 0.84 10.04
C LEU A 16 4.96 0.72 9.26
N LEU A 17 4.40 -0.49 9.17
CA LEU A 17 3.08 -0.68 8.59
C LEU A 17 1.99 0.13 9.32
N GLN A 18 2.00 0.10 10.65
CA GLN A 18 1.03 0.84 11.45
C GLN A 18 1.19 2.35 11.29
N ALA A 19 2.43 2.86 11.30
CA ALA A 19 2.71 4.27 11.00
C ALA A 19 2.24 4.65 9.60
N TRP A 20 2.48 3.80 8.60
CA TRP A 20 1.98 3.98 7.24
C TRP A 20 0.45 4.08 7.22
N ILE A 21 -0.26 3.18 7.91
CA ILE A 21 -1.73 3.25 7.99
C ILE A 21 -2.19 4.62 8.55
N TYR A 22 -1.53 5.15 9.58
CA TYR A 22 -1.90 6.44 10.17
C TYR A 22 -1.64 7.63 9.27
N GLU A 23 -0.65 7.53 8.38
CA GLU A 23 -0.41 8.54 7.35
C GLU A 23 -1.53 8.57 6.31
N TYR A 24 -1.90 7.40 5.80
CA TYR A 24 -2.83 7.28 4.67
C TYR A 24 -4.30 7.30 5.07
N PHE A 25 -4.64 6.85 6.28
CA PHE A 25 -6.02 6.72 6.74
C PHE A 25 -6.27 7.60 7.98
N PRO A 26 -6.59 8.89 7.79
CA PRO A 26 -6.92 9.81 8.89
C PRO A 26 -7.96 9.25 9.86
N LEU A 27 -8.91 8.46 9.36
CA LEU A 27 -9.96 7.82 10.17
C LEU A 27 -9.42 6.89 11.28
N PHE A 28 -8.26 6.27 11.08
CA PHE A 28 -7.64 5.35 12.05
C PHE A 28 -6.49 5.99 12.83
N ARG A 29 -6.21 7.27 12.57
CA ARG A 29 -5.08 7.99 13.12
C ARG A 29 -5.28 8.23 14.63
N PRO A 30 -4.34 7.82 15.49
CA PRO A 30 -4.37 8.17 16.90
C PRO A 30 -3.90 9.61 17.09
N SER A 31 -3.96 10.09 18.34
CA SER A 31 -3.44 11.42 18.68
C SER A 31 -1.98 11.58 18.23
N GLN A 32 -1.71 12.71 17.59
CA GLN A 32 -0.37 13.07 17.14
C GLN A 32 0.45 13.65 18.29
N ILE A 33 1.72 13.28 18.35
CA ILE A 33 2.72 13.85 19.24
C ILE A 33 3.47 14.94 18.47
N LEU A 34 3.61 16.12 19.08
CA LEU A 34 4.51 17.16 18.57
C LEU A 34 5.95 16.64 18.67
N GLN A 35 6.58 16.47 17.52
CA GLN A 35 7.94 15.96 17.41
C GLN A 35 8.89 17.07 16.93
N ALA A 36 10.19 16.89 17.18
CA ALA A 36 11.21 17.71 16.56
C ALA A 36 11.22 17.52 15.03
N PRO A 37 11.65 18.51 14.23
CA PRO A 37 11.62 18.43 12.76
C PRO A 37 12.37 17.23 12.15
N ASP A 38 13.36 16.68 12.86
CA ASP A 38 14.23 15.58 12.46
C ASP A 38 13.82 14.22 13.05
N ALA A 39 12.76 14.18 13.87
CA ALA A 39 12.30 12.94 14.47
C ALA A 39 11.73 11.99 13.39
N PRO A 40 11.90 10.66 13.55
CA PRO A 40 11.27 9.70 12.65
C PRO A 40 9.76 9.90 12.62
N ARG A 41 9.17 10.09 11.43
CA ARG A 41 7.72 10.32 11.29
C ARG A 41 6.86 9.21 11.92
N ALA A 42 7.35 7.97 11.97
CA ALA A 42 6.67 6.87 12.66
C ALA A 42 6.49 7.08 14.18
N SER A 43 7.30 7.94 14.81
CA SER A 43 7.19 8.30 16.23
C SER A 43 6.17 9.41 16.50
N SER A 44 5.56 9.99 15.47
CA SER A 44 4.56 11.06 15.61
C SER A 44 3.23 10.58 16.18
N TRP A 45 3.04 9.29 16.44
CA TRP A 45 1.73 8.72 16.77
C TRP A 45 1.71 8.09 18.16
N VAL A 46 0.69 8.43 18.97
CA VAL A 46 0.46 7.76 20.26
C VAL A 46 -0.04 6.33 19.99
N CYS A 47 0.84 5.35 20.19
CA CYS A 47 0.48 3.94 20.04
C CYS A 47 -0.30 3.47 21.26
N HIS A 48 -1.62 3.29 21.12
CA HIS A 48 -2.43 2.67 22.16
C HIS A 48 -2.20 1.15 22.17
N ARG A 49 -1.80 0.60 23.32
CA ARG A 49 -1.83 -0.85 23.52
C ARG A 49 -3.27 -1.27 23.76
N PHE A 50 -3.82 -2.04 22.84
CA PHE A 50 -5.16 -2.57 23.01
C PHE A 50 -5.15 -3.79 23.93
N ALA A 51 -6.11 -3.85 24.86
CA ALA A 51 -6.35 -5.05 25.65
C ALA A 51 -6.90 -6.20 24.77
N GLY A 52 -6.56 -7.44 25.10
CA GLY A 52 -7.12 -8.63 24.46
C GLY A 52 -8.50 -8.98 25.01
N GLY A 53 -9.22 -9.90 24.34
CA GLY A 53 -10.53 -10.41 24.78
C GLY A 53 -11.66 -10.11 23.78
N ASP A 54 -12.91 -10.22 24.24
CA ASP A 54 -14.12 -10.01 23.41
C ASP A 54 -14.20 -8.60 22.80
N ASP A 55 -13.65 -7.59 23.49
CA ASP A 55 -13.46 -6.23 22.97
C ASP A 55 -12.67 -6.22 21.65
N ALA A 56 -11.66 -7.09 21.52
CA ALA A 56 -10.83 -7.15 20.31
C ALA A 56 -11.60 -7.66 19.09
N ARG A 57 -12.56 -8.59 19.29
CA ARG A 57 -13.40 -9.10 18.19
C ARG A 57 -14.39 -8.07 17.71
N GLN A 58 -15.08 -7.38 18.62
CA GLN A 58 -16.02 -6.32 18.26
C GLN A 58 -15.31 -5.16 17.57
N ARG A 59 -14.15 -4.76 18.08
CA ARG A 59 -13.30 -3.74 17.47
C ARG A 59 -12.81 -4.14 16.08
N LEU A 60 -12.43 -5.40 15.87
CA LEU A 60 -12.08 -5.90 14.54
C LEU A 60 -13.26 -5.80 13.56
N VAL A 61 -14.46 -6.19 13.98
CA VAL A 61 -15.68 -6.06 13.15
C VAL A 61 -15.91 -4.59 12.79
N ARG A 62 -15.83 -3.70 13.77
CA ARG A 62 -15.98 -2.25 13.55
C ARG A 62 -14.95 -1.70 12.55
N TYR A 63 -13.67 -2.07 12.68
CA TYR A 63 -12.66 -1.63 11.71
C TYR A 63 -12.93 -2.14 10.30
N ARG A 64 -13.43 -3.39 10.15
CA ARG A 64 -13.81 -3.91 8.84
C ARG A 64 -14.99 -3.15 8.23
N GLN A 65 -15.99 -2.79 9.03
CA GLN A 65 -17.12 -1.97 8.57
C GLN A 65 -16.64 -0.59 8.13
N MET A 66 -15.83 0.08 8.94
CA MET A 66 -15.25 1.38 8.59
C MET A 66 -14.42 1.31 7.30
N LEU A 67 -13.68 0.22 7.09
CA LEU A 67 -12.93 -0.01 5.86
C LEU A 67 -13.82 -0.28 4.64
N ASP A 68 -14.99 -0.89 4.81
CA ASP A 68 -15.97 -1.10 3.74
C ASP A 68 -16.80 0.18 3.45
N GLU A 69 -16.75 1.20 4.33
CA GLU A 69 -17.55 2.46 4.30
C GLU A 69 -16.77 3.78 4.04
N MET A 70 -15.43 3.80 4.13
CA MET A 70 -14.45 4.82 3.68
C MET A 70 -14.22 5.12 2.15
N SER A 71 -14.77 6.19 1.60
CA SER A 71 -14.56 6.54 0.18
C SER A 71 -13.09 6.88 -0.16
N GLY A 72 -12.82 7.16 -1.44
CA GLY A 72 -11.50 7.67 -1.85
C GLY A 72 -11.16 9.03 -1.23
N GLU A 73 -12.15 9.82 -0.80
CA GLU A 73 -11.93 11.13 -0.16
C GLU A 73 -11.46 11.00 1.29
N ASP A 74 -11.77 9.88 1.92
CA ASP A 74 -11.39 9.58 3.31
C ASP A 74 -9.92 9.10 3.42
N VAL A 75 -9.21 9.00 2.29
CA VAL A 75 -7.82 8.57 2.18
C VAL A 75 -6.92 9.75 1.86
N SER A 76 -5.84 9.92 2.63
CA SER A 76 -4.75 10.82 2.30
C SER A 76 -3.81 10.14 1.30
N TRP A 77 -3.97 10.43 0.01
CA TRP A 77 -3.17 9.80 -1.04
C TRP A 77 -1.74 10.30 -1.12
N THR A 78 -1.45 11.53 -0.70
CA THR A 78 -0.12 12.15 -0.74
C THR A 78 0.34 12.63 0.64
N PRO A 79 0.49 11.74 1.65
CA PRO A 79 0.83 12.15 3.01
C PRO A 79 2.26 12.70 3.14
N TYR A 80 3.11 12.42 2.15
CA TYR A 80 4.47 12.95 2.04
C TYR A 80 4.56 14.23 1.20
N GLY A 81 3.43 14.80 0.80
CA GLY A 81 3.37 15.93 -0.13
C GLY A 81 3.17 15.48 -1.58
N ARG A 82 2.63 16.38 -2.40
CA ARG A 82 2.40 16.14 -3.84
C ARG A 82 3.72 16.02 -4.61
N ASP A 83 4.77 16.65 -4.10
CA ASP A 83 6.06 16.77 -4.78
C ASP A 83 7.09 15.72 -4.30
N ALA A 84 6.68 14.73 -3.50
CA ALA A 84 7.57 13.73 -2.92
C ALA A 84 8.41 12.99 -3.99
N GLY A 85 7.84 12.78 -5.18
CA GLY A 85 8.53 12.16 -6.32
C GLY A 85 9.65 13.03 -6.88
N THR A 86 9.51 14.35 -6.85
CA THR A 86 10.51 15.31 -7.33
C THR A 86 11.51 15.72 -6.24
N GLU A 87 11.08 15.78 -4.98
CA GLU A 87 11.95 16.07 -3.83
C GLU A 87 12.92 14.91 -3.55
N VAL A 88 12.44 13.67 -3.72
CA VAL A 88 13.22 12.45 -3.53
C VAL A 88 13.14 11.58 -4.77
N LEU A 89 13.83 12.00 -5.84
CA LEU A 89 13.85 11.30 -7.15
C LEU A 89 14.16 9.80 -7.05
N ARG A 90 14.96 9.38 -6.06
CA ARG A 90 15.27 7.96 -5.83
C ARG A 90 14.03 7.12 -5.52
N SER A 91 12.96 7.72 -4.98
CA SER A 91 11.67 7.06 -4.75
C SER A 91 10.95 6.69 -6.06
N LEU A 92 11.39 7.23 -7.19
CA LEU A 92 10.86 6.89 -8.52
C LEU A 92 11.68 5.80 -9.22
N TYR A 93 12.69 5.22 -8.57
CA TYR A 93 13.45 4.10 -9.12
C TYR A 93 12.56 2.89 -9.41
N THR A 94 12.74 2.25 -10.56
CA THR A 94 12.11 1.00 -10.96
C THR A 94 13.20 -0.03 -11.19
N GLY A 95 13.23 -1.08 -10.39
CA GLY A 95 14.27 -2.10 -10.46
C GLY A 95 14.48 -2.81 -9.13
N VAL A 96 15.62 -3.47 -8.95
CA VAL A 96 15.89 -4.21 -7.71
C VAL A 96 16.42 -3.26 -6.64
N ILE A 97 15.79 -3.26 -5.47
CA ILE A 97 16.30 -2.66 -4.24
C ILE A 97 16.83 -3.75 -3.31
N ARG A 98 17.84 -3.44 -2.52
CA ARG A 98 18.43 -4.39 -1.57
C ARG A 98 18.64 -3.74 -0.22
N PHE A 99 18.26 -4.48 0.82
CA PHE A 99 18.63 -4.18 2.19
C PHE A 99 19.22 -5.44 2.82
N ALA A 100 20.48 -5.37 3.25
CA ALA A 100 21.24 -6.51 3.74
C ALA A 100 21.25 -7.71 2.75
N ASP A 101 20.68 -8.85 3.13
CA ASP A 101 20.55 -10.07 2.33
C ASP A 101 19.22 -10.17 1.57
N VAL A 102 18.31 -9.21 1.76
CA VAL A 102 17.00 -9.17 1.10
C VAL A 102 17.07 -8.29 -0.14
N ALA A 103 16.67 -8.84 -1.28
CA ALA A 103 16.56 -8.13 -2.55
C ALA A 103 15.15 -8.28 -3.13
N GLU A 104 14.51 -7.16 -3.43
CA GLU A 104 13.13 -7.12 -3.91
C GLU A 104 12.99 -6.22 -5.14
N GLY A 105 12.08 -6.60 -6.04
CA GLY A 105 11.70 -5.77 -7.17
C GLY A 105 10.84 -4.61 -6.68
N TYR A 106 11.26 -3.40 -6.98
CA TYR A 106 10.57 -2.16 -6.64
C TYR A 106 10.03 -1.52 -7.92
N ASP A 107 8.74 -1.16 -7.89
CA ASP A 107 8.05 -0.55 -9.03
C ASP A 107 7.08 0.55 -8.53
N PRO A 108 7.51 1.82 -8.52
CA PRO A 108 6.71 2.94 -8.06
C PRO A 108 5.54 3.26 -9.01
N ALA A 109 5.51 2.69 -10.23
CA ALA A 109 4.34 2.82 -11.11
C ALA A 109 3.09 2.15 -10.52
N ARG A 110 3.26 1.25 -9.54
CA ARG A 110 2.14 0.63 -8.80
C ARG A 110 1.63 1.48 -7.65
N CYS A 111 2.32 2.58 -7.36
CA CYS A 111 2.11 3.42 -6.19
C CYS A 111 2.00 4.91 -6.55
N ARG A 112 1.71 5.21 -7.82
CA ARG A 112 1.70 6.57 -8.42
C ARG A 112 0.97 7.63 -7.59
N ARG A 113 -0.15 7.28 -6.95
CA ARG A 113 -0.94 8.20 -6.13
C ARG A 113 -0.15 8.78 -4.95
N GLN A 114 0.81 8.03 -4.41
CA GLN A 114 1.68 8.51 -3.32
C GLN A 114 2.54 9.71 -3.70
N PHE A 115 2.79 9.85 -5.01
CA PHE A 115 3.58 10.91 -5.59
C PHE A 115 2.70 11.93 -6.34
N GLY A 116 1.38 11.91 -6.13
CA GLY A 116 0.45 12.84 -6.76
C GLY A 116 0.15 12.57 -8.23
N TYR A 117 0.50 11.39 -8.75
CA TYR A 117 0.27 11.05 -10.15
C TYR A 117 -0.95 10.15 -10.36
N ARG A 118 -1.59 10.30 -11.53
CA ARG A 118 -2.75 9.52 -11.95
C ARG A 118 -2.43 8.05 -11.93
N HIS A 119 -3.33 7.27 -11.37
CA HIS A 119 -3.13 5.84 -11.27
C HIS A 119 -3.59 5.14 -12.54
N THR A 120 -2.70 4.37 -13.15
CA THR A 120 -2.93 3.68 -14.42
C THR A 120 -2.99 2.17 -14.18
N ILE A 121 -3.43 1.42 -15.18
CA ILE A 121 -3.36 -0.05 -15.10
C ILE A 121 -1.89 -0.47 -14.95
N PRO A 122 -1.52 -1.16 -13.85
CA PRO A 122 -0.13 -1.51 -13.59
C PRO A 122 0.44 -2.42 -14.67
N ARG A 123 1.65 -2.09 -15.15
CA ARG A 123 2.43 -2.96 -16.04
C ARG A 123 2.87 -4.23 -15.31
N THR A 124 3.18 -5.29 -16.04
CA THR A 124 3.72 -6.53 -15.46
C THR A 124 4.95 -6.23 -14.61
N MET A 125 4.98 -6.75 -13.38
CA MET A 125 6.14 -6.57 -12.49
C MET A 125 7.36 -7.25 -13.05
N MET A 126 8.53 -6.74 -12.66
CA MET A 126 9.78 -7.47 -12.82
C MET A 126 9.65 -8.85 -12.17
N VAL A 127 9.95 -9.89 -12.93
CA VAL A 127 9.90 -11.27 -12.46
C VAL A 127 11.32 -11.69 -12.09
N PRO A 128 11.54 -12.30 -10.91
CA PRO A 128 12.82 -12.89 -10.60
C PRO A 128 13.23 -13.91 -11.65
N LYS A 129 14.53 -13.98 -11.94
CA LYS A 129 15.12 -14.99 -12.82
C LYS A 129 14.96 -16.40 -12.25
N ASP A 130 15.17 -16.54 -10.95
CA ASP A 130 15.02 -17.81 -10.24
C ASP A 130 14.59 -17.59 -8.79
N VAL A 131 13.83 -18.54 -8.25
CA VAL A 131 13.37 -18.53 -6.86
C VAL A 131 13.38 -19.95 -6.34
N TYR A 132 14.13 -20.19 -5.27
CA TYR A 132 14.12 -21.48 -4.59
C TYR A 132 14.17 -21.35 -3.08
N ARG A 133 13.73 -22.38 -2.37
CA ARG A 133 13.77 -22.45 -0.90
C ARG A 133 14.68 -23.60 -0.47
N PRO A 134 15.88 -23.32 0.09
CA PRO A 134 16.72 -24.36 0.66
C PRO A 134 16.00 -25.09 1.80
N ALA A 135 16.24 -26.39 1.95
CA ALA A 135 15.66 -27.17 3.05
C ALA A 135 16.09 -26.68 4.44
N SER A 136 17.27 -26.06 4.53
CA SER A 136 17.84 -25.48 5.76
C SER A 136 17.30 -24.08 6.09
N CYS A 137 16.52 -23.46 5.20
CA CYS A 137 16.11 -22.07 5.35
C CYS A 137 14.58 -21.95 5.38
N SER A 138 14.07 -21.11 6.30
CA SER A 138 12.66 -20.77 6.33
C SER A 138 12.26 -19.78 5.25
N THR A 139 13.23 -19.13 4.59
CA THR A 139 13.05 -18.07 3.59
C THR A 139 13.39 -18.54 2.17
N TYR A 140 12.81 -17.86 1.17
CA TYR A 140 13.14 -18.05 -0.24
C TYR A 140 14.40 -17.26 -0.59
N ILE A 141 15.24 -17.85 -1.43
CA ILE A 141 16.34 -17.16 -2.10
C ILE A 141 15.84 -16.75 -3.48
N VAL A 142 15.97 -15.47 -3.81
CA VAL A 142 15.46 -14.84 -5.02
C VAL A 142 16.63 -14.31 -5.83
N PHE A 143 16.72 -14.72 -7.10
CA PHE A 143 17.72 -14.24 -8.05
C PHE A 143 17.06 -13.30 -9.03
N TRP A 144 17.61 -12.11 -9.13
CA TRP A 144 17.21 -11.11 -10.11
C TRP A 144 18.13 -11.15 -11.33
N GLU A 145 17.63 -10.69 -12.46
CA GLU A 145 18.42 -10.57 -13.68
C GLU A 145 19.29 -9.30 -13.65
N GLY A 146 20.54 -9.42 -14.12
CA GLY A 146 21.55 -8.35 -14.03
C GLY A 146 22.23 -8.26 -12.66
N SER A 147 23.44 -7.69 -12.61
CA SER A 147 24.04 -7.34 -11.32
C SER A 147 23.41 -6.04 -10.80
N MET A 148 23.31 -5.89 -9.47
CA MET A 148 22.82 -4.64 -8.91
C MET A 148 23.71 -3.46 -9.29
N ASP A 149 25.02 -3.68 -9.44
CA ASP A 149 25.94 -2.66 -9.92
C ASP A 149 25.62 -2.19 -11.36
N GLN A 150 25.12 -3.08 -12.22
CA GLN A 150 24.67 -2.72 -13.57
C GLN A 150 23.39 -1.88 -13.55
N LEU A 151 22.40 -2.27 -12.73
CA LEU A 151 21.14 -1.53 -12.59
C LEU A 151 21.39 -0.13 -11.99
N TRP A 152 22.25 -0.05 -10.98
CA TRP A 152 22.56 1.23 -10.32
C TRP A 152 23.57 2.07 -11.10
N GLY A 153 24.38 1.45 -11.96
CA GLY A 153 25.34 2.13 -12.84
C GLY A 153 24.68 3.01 -13.92
N ASN A 154 23.38 2.82 -14.20
CA ASN A 154 22.58 3.65 -15.10
C ASN A 154 21.25 4.07 -14.46
N LEU A 155 21.31 4.54 -13.20
CA LEU A 155 20.15 4.89 -12.40
C LEU A 155 19.11 5.80 -13.11
N PRO A 156 19.49 6.84 -13.88
CA PRO A 156 18.51 7.71 -14.55
C PRO A 156 17.60 6.98 -15.54
N SER A 157 18.10 5.93 -16.20
CA SER A 157 17.31 5.13 -17.16
C SER A 157 16.30 4.21 -16.47
N HIS A 158 16.41 4.07 -15.16
CA HIS A 158 15.55 3.23 -14.33
C HIS A 158 14.54 4.05 -13.51
N PHE A 159 14.53 5.38 -13.61
CA PHE A 159 13.48 6.17 -12.99
C PHE A 159 12.19 6.06 -13.78
N LEU A 160 11.07 5.99 -13.06
CA LEU A 160 9.74 6.11 -13.62
C LEU A 160 9.67 7.46 -14.33
N HIS A 161 9.63 7.42 -15.66
CA HIS A 161 9.42 8.61 -16.46
C HIS A 161 8.00 9.08 -16.25
N ILE A 162 7.86 10.20 -15.55
CA ILE A 162 6.61 10.90 -15.36
C ILE A 162 6.61 12.10 -16.30
N ALA A 163 5.61 12.16 -17.16
CA ALA A 163 5.35 13.36 -17.94
C ALA A 163 4.70 14.38 -17.02
N ILE A 164 5.48 15.39 -16.62
CA ILE A 164 5.14 16.37 -15.56
C ILE A 164 3.74 16.98 -15.75
N ASP A 165 3.28 17.21 -16.98
CA ASP A 165 2.00 17.88 -17.24
C ASP A 165 0.81 16.93 -17.49
N SER A 166 1.02 15.71 -17.98
CA SER A 166 -0.08 14.79 -18.34
C SER A 166 -0.40 13.74 -17.29
N ASP A 167 0.52 13.54 -16.34
CA ASP A 167 0.41 12.48 -15.32
C ASP A 167 0.00 13.00 -13.94
N LEU A 168 -0.01 14.31 -13.70
CA LEU A 168 -0.44 14.85 -12.41
C LEU A 168 -1.95 14.70 -12.24
N CYS A 169 -2.39 14.29 -11.05
CA CYS A 169 -3.80 14.30 -10.73
C CYS A 169 -4.32 15.73 -10.48
N GLU A 170 -5.52 16.01 -10.98
CA GLU A 170 -6.33 17.14 -10.55
C GLU A 170 -6.81 16.91 -9.11
N TYR A 171 -7.28 15.70 -8.81
CA TYR A 171 -7.74 15.30 -7.47
C TYR A 171 -7.12 13.97 -6.98
N PRO A 172 -6.91 13.80 -5.66
CA PRO A 172 -6.11 12.69 -5.12
C PRO A 172 -6.58 11.27 -5.46
N SER A 173 -7.89 11.06 -5.68
CA SER A 173 -8.48 9.75 -5.98
C SER A 173 -8.49 9.41 -7.48
N GLU A 174 -7.99 10.30 -8.34
CA GLU A 174 -8.03 10.15 -9.80
C GLU A 174 -7.31 8.87 -10.29
N ALA A 175 -7.87 8.29 -11.34
CA ALA A 175 -7.36 7.10 -12.02
C ALA A 175 -7.64 7.23 -13.52
N ASP A 176 -6.96 6.41 -14.33
CA ASP A 176 -7.37 6.18 -15.71
C ASP A 176 -8.80 5.63 -15.77
N GLU A 177 -9.50 5.94 -16.86
CA GLU A 177 -10.89 5.54 -17.10
C GLU A 177 -11.13 4.04 -16.87
N ASP A 178 -10.24 3.19 -17.41
CA ASP A 178 -10.36 1.73 -17.32
C ASP A 178 -9.83 1.14 -16.00
N TYR A 179 -9.16 1.94 -15.16
CA TYR A 179 -8.44 1.40 -14.00
C TYR A 179 -9.38 0.75 -12.99
N MET A 180 -10.49 1.40 -12.65
CA MET A 180 -11.40 0.91 -11.62
C MET A 180 -12.09 -0.39 -12.04
N ASP A 181 -12.41 -0.55 -13.32
CA ASP A 181 -12.98 -1.79 -13.86
C ASP A 181 -11.95 -2.92 -13.89
N TRP A 182 -10.73 -2.62 -14.32
CA TRP A 182 -9.61 -3.55 -14.22
C TRP A 182 -9.37 -3.99 -12.77
N TYR A 183 -9.46 -3.07 -11.81
CA TYR A 183 -9.24 -3.33 -10.39
C TYR A 183 -10.35 -4.19 -9.78
N ARG A 184 -11.62 -3.87 -10.03
CA ARG A 184 -12.79 -4.61 -9.50
C ARG A 184 -12.83 -6.05 -9.98
N THR A 185 -12.38 -6.31 -11.21
CA THR A 185 -12.32 -7.68 -11.77
C THR A 185 -11.21 -8.54 -11.16
N ARG A 186 -10.25 -7.94 -10.44
CA ARG A 186 -9.04 -8.62 -9.92
C ARG A 186 -8.87 -8.51 -8.40
N SER A 187 -9.76 -7.79 -7.73
CA SER A 187 -9.67 -7.53 -6.29
C SER A 187 -10.96 -7.93 -5.56
N HIS A 188 -10.90 -7.93 -4.22
CA HIS A 188 -12.06 -8.11 -3.36
C HIS A 188 -12.40 -6.76 -2.73
N PRO A 189 -13.45 -6.06 -3.21
CA PRO A 189 -13.73 -4.68 -2.79
C PRO A 189 -14.32 -4.57 -1.38
N ARG A 190 -14.70 -5.70 -0.77
CA ARG A 190 -15.25 -5.74 0.59
C ARG A 190 -14.53 -6.77 1.44
N ILE A 191 -14.30 -6.40 2.69
CA ILE A 191 -13.69 -7.26 3.70
C ILE A 191 -14.76 -8.11 4.37
N ILE A 192 -15.95 -7.55 4.61
CA ILE A 192 -17.08 -8.29 5.18
C ILE A 192 -17.79 -9.04 4.07
N ASN A 193 -18.02 -10.34 4.31
CA ASN A 193 -18.84 -11.14 3.42
C ASN A 193 -20.33 -10.80 3.65
N PRO A 194 -21.04 -10.22 2.66
CA PRO A 194 -22.45 -9.89 2.80
C PRO A 194 -23.35 -11.12 2.97
N ASP A 195 -22.91 -12.31 2.55
CA ASP A 195 -23.70 -13.54 2.57
C ASP A 195 -23.60 -14.32 3.90
N SER A 196 -22.66 -13.93 4.78
CA SER A 196 -22.65 -14.42 6.17
C SER A 196 -23.69 -13.65 6.99
N GLY A 197 -24.95 -14.07 6.86
CA GLY A 197 -26.11 -13.46 7.51
C GLY A 197 -25.88 -13.22 9.01
N GLY A 198 -26.11 -11.97 9.44
CA GLY A 198 -26.01 -11.64 10.86
C GLY A 198 -26.07 -10.18 11.28
N VAL A 199 -26.30 -9.17 10.43
CA VAL A 199 -26.84 -7.85 10.85
C VAL A 199 -27.61 -7.25 9.68
N SER A 200 -28.91 -7.06 9.85
CA SER A 200 -29.75 -6.32 8.89
C SER A 200 -29.33 -4.86 8.87
N LEU A 201 -28.98 -4.33 7.71
CA LEU A 201 -28.92 -2.89 7.46
C LEU A 201 -29.72 -2.57 6.21
N GLN A 202 -30.76 -1.76 6.39
CA GLN A 202 -31.55 -1.17 5.31
C GLN A 202 -30.62 -0.42 4.34
N ARG A 203 -30.82 -0.66 3.05
CA ARG A 203 -30.25 0.14 1.96
C ARG A 203 -30.77 1.57 2.01
N PRO A 204 -29.92 2.56 1.73
CA PRO A 204 -30.28 3.65 0.85
C PRO A 204 -29.78 3.34 -0.56
N VAL A 205 -30.65 3.56 -1.54
CA VAL A 205 -30.31 3.65 -2.95
C VAL A 205 -30.11 5.13 -3.24
N LEU A 206 -28.93 5.52 -3.73
CA LEU A 206 -28.70 6.24 -5.00
C LEU A 206 -27.29 6.87 -5.05
N VAL A 207 -26.58 6.50 -6.13
CA VAL A 207 -25.69 7.33 -6.98
C VAL A 207 -24.46 7.97 -6.33
N ASP A 208 -23.36 7.23 -6.29
CA ASP A 208 -22.16 7.46 -7.13
C ASP A 208 -21.18 6.30 -6.86
N GLU A 209 -20.84 5.54 -7.91
CA GLU A 209 -20.05 4.31 -7.82
C GLU A 209 -18.55 4.59 -7.69
N VAL A 210 -18.07 5.06 -6.54
CA VAL A 210 -16.63 5.04 -6.25
C VAL A 210 -16.39 4.61 -4.81
N SER A 211 -15.83 3.42 -4.66
CA SER A 211 -15.77 2.74 -3.37
C SER A 211 -14.64 1.70 -3.36
N TYR A 212 -13.55 2.09 -2.68
CA TYR A 212 -12.50 1.30 -2.01
C TYR A 212 -11.34 0.69 -2.81
N VAL A 213 -10.13 1.20 -2.52
CA VAL A 213 -8.82 0.77 -3.04
C VAL A 213 -7.78 0.81 -1.90
N ILE A 214 -6.75 -0.04 -2.02
CA ILE A 214 -5.48 -0.05 -1.26
C ILE A 214 -5.52 -0.67 0.14
N ILE A 215 -5.50 -2.00 0.22
CA ILE A 215 -4.83 -2.69 1.35
C ILE A 215 -3.88 -3.80 0.86
N VAL A 216 -4.11 -4.39 -0.31
CA VAL A 216 -3.37 -5.61 -0.70
C VAL A 216 -2.11 -5.37 -1.54
N GLN A 217 -1.94 -4.20 -2.20
CA GLN A 217 -0.78 -3.97 -3.08
C GLN A 217 0.47 -3.48 -2.33
N PHE A 218 0.34 -2.81 -1.18
CA PHE A 218 1.46 -2.18 -0.47
C PHE A 218 2.18 -3.10 0.52
N LEU A 219 1.50 -4.11 1.06
CA LEU A 219 2.03 -5.03 2.06
C LEU A 219 3.08 -6.04 1.54
N MET A 220 3.46 -5.95 0.26
CA MET A 220 4.46 -6.84 -0.33
C MET A 220 5.81 -6.19 -0.59
N TYR A 221 5.97 -4.88 -0.40
CA TYR A 221 7.18 -4.17 -0.84
C TYR A 221 7.61 -3.03 0.12
N CYS A 222 7.50 -3.26 1.43
CA CYS A 222 8.12 -2.43 2.48
C CYS A 222 8.78 -3.33 3.53
#